data_AF-A0A7U9P6C2-F1
#
_entry.id   AF-A0A7U9P6C2-F1
#
_cell.length_a   1.000
_cell.length_b   1.000
_cell.length_c   1.000
_cell.angle_alpha   90.00
_cell.angle_beta   90.00
_cell.angle_gamma   90.00
#
_symmetry.space_group_name_H-M   'P 1'
#
loop_
_entity.id
_entity.type
_entity.pdbx_description
1 polymer ?
#
loop_
_entity_poly.entity_id
_entity_poly.type
_entity_poly.pdbx_seq_one_letter_code
_entity_poly.pdbx_strand_id
1 'polypeptide(L)'
;MDNQRKLGIWVLTALVVGNMVGSGIFMLPRSLAEAASPIGVMLAWLLTGAGVLMTALVFGDLAIRKPDLGGGPQIYAKELFPKGSNLSILS
;
A
#
# COMPACT_ATOMS: atom_id res chain seq x y z
N MET A 1 5.51 -29.64 14.94
CA MET A 1 6.03 -28.26 15.08
C MET A 1 5.86 -27.60 13.72
N ASP A 2 4.81 -26.81 13.54
CA ASP A 2 4.45 -26.26 12.24
C ASP A 2 5.48 -25.18 11.87
N ASN A 3 6.37 -25.52 10.94
CA ASN A 3 7.46 -24.64 10.51
C ASN A 3 6.86 -23.61 9.53
N GLN A 4 6.16 -22.63 10.09
CA GLN A 4 5.60 -21.49 9.37
C GLN A 4 6.74 -20.80 8.61
N ARG A 5 6.87 -21.11 7.32
CA ARG A 5 7.93 -20.57 6.45
C ARG A 5 7.67 -19.07 6.30
N LYS A 6 8.30 -18.28 7.16
CA LYS A 6 8.26 -16.82 7.10
C LYS A 6 8.91 -16.38 5.80
N LEU A 7 8.20 -15.59 5.00
CA LEU A 7 8.77 -14.98 3.81
C LEU A 7 9.81 -13.94 4.23
N GLY A 8 11.00 -13.99 3.63
CA GLY A 8 12.04 -12.99 3.85
C GLY A 8 11.67 -11.64 3.24
N ILE A 9 12.29 -10.58 3.74
CA ILE A 9 12.02 -9.20 3.30
C ILE A 9 12.17 -9.03 1.78
N TRP A 10 13.16 -9.65 1.17
CA TRP A 10 13.40 -9.57 -0.27
C TRP A 10 12.25 -10.17 -1.10
N VAL A 11 11.71 -11.31 -0.66
CA VAL A 11 10.59 -11.96 -1.34
C VAL A 11 9.33 -11.14 -1.19
N LEU A 12 9.07 -10.60 0.01
CA LEU A 12 7.94 -9.71 0.27
C LEU A 12 8.02 -8.44 -0.58
N THR A 13 9.18 -7.77 -0.63
CA THR A 13 9.40 -6.58 -1.45
C THR A 13 9.21 -6.87 -2.93
N ALA A 14 9.79 -7.97 -3.44
CA ALA A 14 9.64 -8.36 -4.84
C ALA A 14 8.18 -8.64 -5.21
N LEU A 15 7.41 -9.25 -4.29
CA LEU A 15 5.99 -9.53 -4.48
C LEU A 15 5.18 -8.23 -4.60
N VAL A 16 5.45 -7.26 -3.72
CA VAL A 16 4.80 -5.94 -3.78
C VAL A 16 5.13 -5.21 -5.08
N VAL A 17 6.42 -5.16 -5.47
CA VAL A 17 6.86 -4.52 -6.71
C VAL A 17 6.23 -5.19 -7.93
N GLY A 18 6.20 -6.52 -7.98
CA GLY A 18 5.57 -7.27 -9.06
C GLY A 18 4.08 -6.99 -9.22
N ASN A 19 3.34 -6.90 -8.10
CA ASN A 19 1.92 -6.55 -8.10
C ASN A 19 1.66 -5.13 -8.61
N MET A 20 2.48 -4.15 -8.16
CA MET A 20 2.36 -2.76 -8.60
C MET A 20 2.68 -2.57 -10.09
N VAL A 21 3.75 -3.21 -10.59
CA VAL A 21 4.15 -3.12 -11.99
C VAL A 21 3.12 -3.79 -12.90
N GLY A 22 2.61 -4.96 -12.52
CA GLY A 22 1.69 -5.77 -13.32
C GLY A 22 0.33 -5.12 -13.62
N SER A 23 -0.14 -4.20 -12.77
CA SER A 23 -1.46 -3.58 -12.91
C SER A 23 -1.48 -2.24 -13.67
N GLY A 24 -0.36 -1.51 -13.78
CA GLY A 24 -0.41 -0.12 -14.26
C GLY A 24 0.69 0.33 -15.21
N ILE A 25 1.88 -0.29 -15.23
CA ILE A 25 3.05 0.37 -15.84
C ILE A 25 2.98 0.48 -17.37
N PHE A 26 2.22 -0.40 -18.03
CA PHE A 26 2.11 -0.41 -19.49
C PHE A 26 1.09 0.60 -20.02
N MET A 27 0.10 0.99 -19.21
CA MET A 27 -0.95 1.93 -19.63
C MET A 27 -0.62 3.38 -19.25
N LEU A 28 0.05 3.58 -18.10
CA LEU A 28 0.33 4.91 -17.56
C LEU A 28 1.13 5.83 -18.50
N PRO A 29 2.22 5.38 -19.17
CA PRO A 29 3.06 6.28 -19.97
C PRO A 29 2.29 6.89 -21.15
N ARG A 30 1.43 6.10 -21.79
CA ARG A 30 0.60 6.57 -22.90
C ARG A 30 -0.40 7.62 -22.43
N SER A 31 -1.17 7.31 -21.39
CA SER A 31 -2.19 8.24 -20.88
C SER A 31 -1.57 9.54 -20.34
N LEU A 32 -0.40 9.46 -19.73
CA LEU A 32 0.32 10.63 -19.22
C LEU A 32 0.91 11.49 -20.33
N ALA A 33 1.44 10.88 -21.40
CA ALA A 33 1.96 11.61 -22.56
C ALA A 33 0.85 12.35 -23.33
N GLU A 34 -0.37 11.79 -23.38
CA GLU A 34 -1.54 12.46 -23.96
C GLU A 34 -2.08 13.59 -23.06
N ALA A 35 -1.96 13.46 -21.74
CA ALA A 35 -2.54 14.40 -20.78
C ALA A 35 -1.66 15.61 -20.44
N ALA A 36 -0.32 15.49 -20.49
CA ALA A 36 0.57 16.54 -20.03
C ALA A 36 1.91 16.58 -20.77
N SER A 37 2.61 17.73 -20.66
CA SER A 37 3.98 17.86 -21.14
C SER A 37 4.94 16.98 -20.31
N PRO A 38 6.13 16.61 -20.83
CA PRO A 38 7.07 15.74 -20.12
C PRO A 38 7.42 16.23 -18.71
N ILE A 39 7.57 17.55 -18.54
CA ILE A 39 7.86 18.18 -17.25
C ILE A 39 6.66 18.02 -16.30
N GLY A 40 5.44 18.21 -16.80
CA GLY A 40 4.21 18.01 -16.02
C GLY A 40 4.07 16.56 -15.54
N VAL A 41 4.39 15.59 -16.39
CA VAL A 41 4.39 14.16 -16.05
C VAL A 41 5.41 13.85 -14.95
N MET A 42 6.64 14.37 -15.06
CA MET A 42 7.67 14.17 -14.03
C MET A 42 7.24 14.73 -12.66
N LEU A 43 6.67 15.95 -12.63
CA LEU A 43 6.18 16.55 -11.39
C LEU A 43 5.02 15.76 -10.78
N ALA A 44 4.09 15.28 -11.62
CA ALA A 44 2.98 14.46 -11.17
C ALA A 44 3.46 13.14 -10.53
N TRP A 45 4.48 12.51 -11.12
CA TRP A 45 5.11 11.32 -10.57
C TRP A 45 5.79 11.59 -9.22
N LEU A 46 6.52 12.70 -9.09
CA LEU A 46 7.17 13.08 -7.84
C LEU A 46 6.15 13.33 -6.73
N LEU A 47 5.07 14.07 -7.03
CA LEU A 47 4.01 14.34 -6.07
C LEU A 47 3.29 13.05 -5.64
N THR A 48 2.96 12.19 -6.59
CA THR A 48 2.31 10.90 -6.32
C THR A 48 3.23 10.00 -5.50
N GLY A 49 4.50 9.90 -5.88
CA GLY A 49 5.50 9.13 -5.14
C GLY A 49 5.65 9.62 -3.69
N ALA A 50 5.66 10.94 -3.47
CA ALA A 50 5.70 11.52 -2.14
C ALA A 50 4.45 11.14 -1.32
N GLY A 51 3.25 11.22 -1.92
CA GLY A 51 1.99 10.81 -1.27
C GLY A 51 1.97 9.33 -0.87
N VAL A 52 2.41 8.45 -1.79
CA VAL A 52 2.51 7.01 -1.54
C VAL A 52 3.55 6.71 -0.45
N LEU A 53 4.69 7.39 -0.47
CA LEU A 53 5.73 7.23 0.55
C LEU A 53 5.21 7.62 1.94
N MET A 54 4.52 8.77 2.06
CA MET A 54 3.90 9.18 3.33
C MET A 54 2.91 8.12 3.84
N THR A 55 2.09 7.57 2.95
CA THR A 55 1.14 6.50 3.29
C THR A 55 1.86 5.22 3.76
N ALA A 56 2.93 4.82 3.07
CA ALA A 56 3.73 3.66 3.45
C ALA A 56 4.38 3.82 4.83
N LEU A 57 4.88 5.03 5.14
CA LEU A 57 5.46 5.33 6.45
C LEU A 57 4.42 5.26 7.57
N VAL A 58 3.20 5.78 7.35
CA VAL A 58 2.10 5.68 8.31
C VAL A 58 1.77 4.22 8.63
N PHE A 59 1.60 3.38 7.60
CA PHE A 59 1.31 1.95 7.83
C PHE A 59 2.51 1.17 8.38
N GLY A 60 3.74 1.56 8.04
CA GLY A 60 4.95 1.00 8.62
C GLY A 60 5.06 1.28 10.12
N ASP A 61 4.82 2.52 10.55
CA ASP A 61 4.80 2.91 11.96
C ASP A 61 3.66 2.21 12.73
N LEU A 62 2.47 2.10 12.12
CA LEU A 62 1.35 1.33 12.68
C LEU A 62 1.70 -0.15 12.89
N ALA A 63 2.40 -0.77 11.93
CA ALA A 63 2.82 -2.18 12.03
C ALA A 63 3.81 -2.42 13.19
N ILE A 64 4.66 -1.43 13.50
CA ILE A 64 5.57 -1.49 14.64
C ILE A 64 4.82 -1.27 15.97
N ARG A 65 3.87 -0.31 16.01
CA ARG A 65 3.12 0.03 17.23
C ARG A 65 2.04 -0.99 17.61
N LYS A 66 1.48 -1.69 16.62
CA LYS A 66 0.38 -2.65 16.78
C LYS A 66 0.71 -3.98 16.08
N PRO A 67 1.76 -4.70 16.55
CA PRO A 67 2.24 -5.91 15.89
C PRO A 67 1.22 -7.07 15.90
N ASP A 68 0.25 -7.03 16.81
CA ASP A 68 -0.81 -8.04 16.93
C ASP A 68 -1.87 -7.94 15.81
N LEU A 69 -1.88 -6.84 15.04
CA LEU A 69 -2.83 -6.61 13.96
C LEU A 69 -2.28 -7.12 12.62
N GLY A 70 -2.51 -8.41 12.33
CA GLY A 70 -1.94 -9.08 11.16
C GLY A 70 -2.75 -9.02 9.85
N GLY A 71 -3.93 -8.39 9.84
CA GLY A 71 -4.86 -8.50 8.72
C GLY A 71 -4.81 -7.38 7.69
N GLY A 72 -3.75 -6.58 7.62
CA GLY A 72 -3.55 -5.51 6.64
C GLY A 72 -4.17 -4.14 7.02
N PRO A 73 -4.09 -3.13 6.14
CA PRO A 73 -4.45 -1.74 6.44
C PRO A 73 -5.84 -1.54 7.04
N GLN A 74 -6.85 -2.25 6.52
CA GLN A 74 -8.23 -2.23 7.01
C GLN A 74 -8.39 -2.59 8.49
N ILE A 75 -7.50 -3.40 9.06
CA ILE A 75 -7.60 -3.77 10.48
C ILE A 75 -7.29 -2.58 11.39
N TYR A 76 -6.38 -1.69 10.98
CA TYR A 76 -6.11 -0.48 11.75
C TYR A 76 -7.33 0.43 11.82
N ALA A 77 -8.09 0.53 10.72
CA ALA A 77 -9.35 1.28 10.70
C ALA A 77 -10.42 0.60 11.57
N LYS A 78 -10.51 -0.73 11.55
CA LYS A 78 -11.45 -1.49 12.38
C LYS A 78 -11.22 -1.28 13.88
N GLU A 79 -9.97 -1.16 14.32
CA GLU A 79 -9.63 -0.96 15.73
C GLU A 79 -10.04 0.42 16.28
N LEU A 80 -10.39 1.38 15.41
CA LEU A 80 -10.96 2.67 15.82
C LEU A 80 -12.41 2.55 16.31
N PHE A 81 -13.11 1.44 16.00
CA PHE A 81 -14.51 1.24 16.37
C PHE A 81 -14.67 0.44 17.67
N PRO A 82 -15.73 0.68 18.47
CA PRO A 82 -16.00 -0.11 19.67
C PRO A 82 -16.20 -1.60 19.35
N LYS A 83 -15.57 -2.46 20.16
CA LYS A 83 -15.65 -3.92 20.04
C LYS A 83 -17.11 -4.38 20.20
N GLY A 84 -17.66 -5.07 19.19
CA GLY A 84 -19.03 -5.57 19.19
C GLY A 84 -20.08 -4.65 18.54
N SER A 85 -19.67 -3.50 17.98
CA SER A 85 -20.58 -2.67 17.18
C SER A 85 -20.76 -3.23 15.77
N ASN A 86 -22.01 -3.31 15.29
CA ASN A 86 -22.34 -3.65 13.89
C ASN A 86 -21.87 -2.56 12.88
N LEU A 87 -21.22 -1.50 13.37
CA LEU A 87 -20.68 -0.41 12.55
C LEU A 87 -19.38 -0.79 11.83
N SER A 88 -18.66 -1.83 12.28
CA SER A 88 -17.43 -2.29 11.63
C SER A 88 -17.66 -3.29 10.50
N ILE A 89 -18.91 -3.54 10.11
CA ILE A 89 -19.32 -4.56 9.11
C ILE A 89 -19.86 -3.93 7.83
N LEU A 90 -19.59 -2.64 7.59
CA LEU A 90 -19.97 -2.03 6.33
C LEU A 90 -19.20 -2.73 5.20
N SER A 91 -20.01 -3.45 4.41
CA SER A 91 -19.72 -4.32 3.28
C SER A 91 -18.79 -3.71 2.25
#